data_AF-A0A2Z6QUC4-F1
#
_entry.id   AF-A0A2Z6QUC4-F1
#
_cell.length_a   1.000
_cell.length_b   1.000
_cell.length_c   1.000
_cell.angle_alpha   90.00
_cell.angle_beta   90.00
_cell.angle_gamma   90.00
#
_symmetry.space_group_name_H-M   'P 1'
#
loop_
_entity.id
_entity.type
_entity.pdbx_description
1 polymer ?
#
loop_
_entity_poly.entity_id
_entity_poly.type
_entity_poly.pdbx_seq_one_letter_code
_entity_poly.pdbx_strand_id
1 'polypeptide(L)' 'MSKTPSAILNSKIRGKKAFLPDDVENSVSTALSYIWTVTNKKIDSCVFEQNKVRKIFKNEGRTYIDLQELSSSFTFINKV' A
#
# COMPACT_ATOMS: atom_id res chain seq x y z
N MET A 1 -10.42 -25.85 -24.67
CA MET A 1 -9.82 -24.50 -24.79
C MET A 1 -8.50 -24.48 -24.05
N SER A 2 -7.37 -24.49 -24.75
CA SER A 2 -6.02 -24.40 -24.15
C SER A 2 -5.79 -22.99 -23.61
N LYS A 3 -5.31 -22.87 -22.37
CA LYS A 3 -4.94 -21.57 -21.79
C LYS A 3 -3.77 -20.98 -22.59
N THR A 4 -3.86 -19.70 -22.93
CA THR A 4 -2.76 -19.01 -23.59
C THR A 4 -1.52 -18.98 -22.68
N PRO A 5 -0.30 -18.98 -23.24
CA PRO A 5 0.93 -18.86 -22.46
C PRO A 5 0.92 -17.66 -21.50
N SER A 6 0.29 -16.55 -21.92
CA SER A 6 0.09 -15.35 -21.11
C SER A 6 -0.86 -15.58 -19.92
N ALA A 7 -1.95 -16.33 -20.08
CA ALA A 7 -2.83 -16.68 -18.98
C ALA A 7 -2.14 -17.60 -17.95
N ILE A 8 -1.26 -18.50 -18.41
CA ILE A 8 -0.45 -19.37 -17.56
C ILE A 8 0.58 -18.55 -16.77
N LEU A 9 1.30 -17.64 -17.44
CA LEU A 9 2.27 -16.75 -16.79
C LEU A 9 1.60 -15.84 -15.76
N ASN A 10 0.50 -15.18 -16.13
CA ASN A 10 -0.25 -14.31 -15.23
C ASN A 10 -0.80 -15.07 -14.02
N SER A 11 -1.24 -16.33 -14.18
CA SER A 11 -1.67 -17.15 -13.05
C SER A 11 -0.53 -17.54 -12.09
N LYS A 12 0.71 -17.67 -12.59
CA LYS A 12 1.91 -17.94 -11.76
C LYS A 12 2.40 -16.72 -10.98
N ILE A 13 2.08 -15.52 -11.45
CA ILE A 13 2.44 -14.25 -10.81
C ILE A 13 1.33 -13.78 -9.87
N ARG A 14 0.07 -13.95 -10.28
CA ARG A 14 -1.13 -13.58 -9.53
C ARG A 14 -1.30 -14.50 -8.32
N GLY A 15 -0.95 -14.00 -7.14
CA GLY A 15 -1.09 -14.73 -5.88
C GLY A 15 0.21 -15.28 -5.31
N LYS A 16 1.38 -14.98 -5.90
CA LYS A 16 2.63 -15.12 -5.17
C LYS A 16 2.64 -14.07 -4.05
N LYS A 17 2.22 -14.48 -2.86
CA LYS A 17 2.48 -13.73 -1.63
C LYS A 17 4.00 -13.68 -1.50
N ALA A 18 4.58 -12.51 -1.74
CA ALA A 18 5.97 -12.30 -1.40
C ALA A 18 6.06 -12.41 0.12
N PHE A 19 6.85 -13.37 0.61
CA PHE A 19 7.18 -13.41 2.02
C PHE A 19 8.17 -12.28 2.25
N LEU A 20 7.71 -11.27 2.99
CA LEU A 20 8.56 -10.20 3.45
C LEU A 20 9.19 -10.64 4.78
N PRO A 21 10.42 -10.21 5.10
CA PRO A 21 10.94 -10.30 6.45
C PRO A 21 9.97 -9.66 7.46
N ASP A 22 9.89 -10.19 8.69
CA ASP A 22 8.91 -9.75 9.70
C ASP A 22 9.03 -8.25 10.02
N ASP A 23 10.24 -7.70 10.03
CA ASP A 23 10.52 -6.28 10.23
C ASP A 23 9.94 -5.41 9.10
N VAL A 24 10.01 -5.91 7.87
CA VAL A 24 9.44 -5.26 6.69
C VAL A 24 7.91 -5.37 6.69
N GLU A 25 7.35 -6.52 7.04
CA GLU A 25 5.89 -6.72 7.14
C GLU A 25 5.28 -5.81 8.22
N ASN A 26 5.94 -5.69 9.38
CA ASN A 26 5.52 -4.78 10.45
C ASN A 26 5.60 -3.32 10.01
N SER A 27 6.65 -2.94 9.27
CA SER A 27 6.81 -1.58 8.74
C SER A 27 5.71 -1.23 7.73
N VAL A 28 5.42 -2.15 6.80
CA VAL A 28 4.36 -1.97 5.80
C VAL A 28 2.97 -1.89 6.45
N SER A 29 2.69 -2.78 7.41
CA SER A 29 1.42 -2.78 8.15
C SER A 29 1.21 -1.50 8.93
N THR A 30 2.27 -1.03 9.61
CA THR A 30 2.29 0.25 10.33
C THR A 30 2.00 1.42 9.38
N ALA A 31 2.70 1.49 8.23
CA ALA A 31 2.50 2.55 7.24
C ALA A 31 1.07 2.56 6.68
N LEU A 32 0.52 1.39 6.33
CA LEU A 32 -0.87 1.27 5.85
C LEU A 32 -1.89 1.68 6.91
N SER A 33 -1.67 1.32 8.17
CA SER A 33 -2.52 1.76 9.28
C SER A 33 -2.51 3.28 9.43
N TYR A 34 -1.35 3.93 9.26
CA TYR A 34 -1.27 5.39 9.30
C TYR A 34 -1.99 6.07 8.15
N ILE A 35 -1.80 5.57 6.93
CA ILE A 35 -2.49 6.09 5.74
C ILE A 35 -4.00 5.95 5.92
N TRP A 36 -4.47 4.84 6.49
CA TRP A 36 -5.87 4.63 6.84
C TRP A 36 -6.37 5.67 7.83
N THR A 37 -5.67 5.87 8.95
CA THR A 37 -6.06 6.82 10.01
C THR A 37 -6.17 8.25 9.49
N VAL A 38 -5.18 8.73 8.73
CA VAL A 38 -5.18 10.10 8.17
C VAL A 38 -6.28 10.27 7.13
N THR A 39 -6.51 9.25 6.30
CA THR A 39 -7.49 9.34 5.22
C THR A 39 -8.92 9.22 5.72
N ASN A 40 -9.14 8.49 6.82
CA ASN A 40 -10.44 8.26 7.46
C ASN A 40 -11.56 7.87 6.46
N LYS A 41 -11.19 7.14 5.40
CA LYS A 41 -12.08 6.65 4.35
C LYS A 41 -11.57 5.31 3.85
N LYS A 42 -12.49 4.50 3.31
CA LYS A 42 -12.16 3.20 2.73
C LYS A 42 -11.31 3.35 1.46
N ILE A 43 -10.04 2.95 1.54
CA ILE A 43 -9.12 2.89 0.41
C ILE A 43 -9.26 1.53 -0.28
N ASP A 44 -9.42 1.52 -1.61
CA ASP A 44 -9.50 0.29 -2.41
C ASP A 44 -8.10 -0.18 -2.83
N SER A 45 -7.23 0.77 -3.19
CA SER A 45 -5.82 0.50 -3.49
C SER A 45 -4.94 1.64 -3.02
N CYS A 46 -3.77 1.27 -2.49
CA CYS A 46 -2.73 2.18 -2.04
C CYS A 46 -1.43 1.87 -2.78
N VAL A 47 -0.81 2.88 -3.40
CA VAL A 47 0.42 2.74 -4.17
C VAL A 47 1.46 3.73 -3.65
N PHE A 48 2.61 3.22 -3.24
CA PHE A 48 3.76 4.03 -2.84
C PHE A 48 4.53 4.45 -4.12
N GLU A 49 4.61 5.75 -4.37
CA GLU A 49 5.27 6.34 -5.55
C GLU A 49 6.35 7.34 -5.10
N GLN A 50 7.63 6.92 -5.08
CA GLN A 50 8.75 7.76 -4.65
C GLN A 50 8.47 8.51 -3.33
N ASN A 51 8.07 9.78 -3.42
CA ASN A 51 7.89 10.69 -2.29
C ASN A 51 6.42 10.87 -1.88
N LYS A 52 5.49 10.17 -2.54
CA LYS A 52 4.05 10.31 -2.30
C LYS A 52 3.35 8.96 -2.28
N VAL A 53 2.19 8.94 -1.63
CA VAL A 53 1.30 7.79 -1.62
C VAL A 53 0.06 8.14 -2.43
N ARG A 54 -0.18 7.37 -3.48
CA ARG A 54 -1.40 7.46 -4.27
C ARG A 54 -2.48 6.57 -3.65
N LYS A 55 -3.60 7.19 -3.29
CA LYS A 55 -4.78 6.53 -2.74
C LYS A 55 -5.86 6.44 -3.81
N ILE A 56 -6.42 5.27 -4.01
CA ILE A 56 -7.49 5.02 -4.96
C ILE A 56 -8.73 4.63 -4.18
N PHE A 57 -9.81 5.34 -4.43
CA PHE A 57 -11.11 5.11 -3.81
C PHE A 57 -12.05 4.53 -4.85
N LYS A 58 -12.90 3.61 -4.41
CA LYS A 58 -13.94 3.07 -5.27
C LYS A 58 -14.90 4.20 -5.66
N ASN A 59 -15.01 4.48 -6.95
CA ASN A 59 -15.90 5.48 -7.56
C ASN A 59 -15.62 6.97 -7.25
N GLU A 60 -14.70 7.31 -6.33
CA GLU A 60 -14.34 8.70 -6.02
C GLU A 60 -13.04 9.16 -6.71
N GLY A 61 -12.38 8.26 -7.45
CA GLY A 61 -11.14 8.57 -8.18
C GLY A 61 -9.89 8.36 -7.33
N ARG A 62 -8.90 9.25 -7.49
CA ARG A 62 -7.57 9.11 -6.89
C ARG A 62 -7.14 10.40 -6.20
N THR A 63 -6.48 10.27 -5.06
CA THR A 63 -5.82 11.38 -4.36
C THR A 63 -4.37 11.02 -4.05
N TYR A 64 -3.59 12.03 -3.72
CA TYR A 64 -2.20 11.88 -3.31
C TYR A 64 -2.03 12.44 -1.91
N ILE A 65 -1.12 11.84 -1.16
CA ILE A 65 -0.59 12.42 0.07
C ILE A 65 0.93 12.38 -0.02
N ASP A 66 1.57 13.49 0.29
CA ASP A 66 3.03 13.55 0.33
C ASP A 66 3.53 12.77 1.56
N LEU A 67 4.63 12.02 1.43
CA LEU A 67 5.20 11.28 2.55
C LEU A 67 5.71 12.21 3.66
N GLN A 68 6.18 13.40 3.30
CA GLN A 68 6.61 14.41 4.27
C GLN A 68 5.41 14.94 5.05
N GLU A 69 4.29 15.24 4.38
CA GLU A 69 3.04 15.67 5.02
C GLU A 69 2.47 14.56 5.93
N LEU A 70 2.53 13.32 5.45
CA LEU A 70 2.17 12.14 6.24
C LEU A 70 3.03 12.09 7.50
N SER A 71 4.36 12.23 7.38
CA SER A 71 5.30 12.22 8.50
C SER A 71 5.09 13.37 9.48
N SER A 72 4.75 14.58 9.00
CA SER A 72 4.49 15.75 9.85
C SER A 72 3.20 15.62 10.67
N SER A 73 2.29 14.74 10.24
CA SER A 73 1.04 14.47 10.95
C SER A 73 1.22 13.52 12.14
N PHE A 74 2.43 13.03 12.40
CA PHE A 74 2.73 12.08 13.48
C PHE A 74 3.85 12.55 14.39
N THR A 75 3.63 12.36 15.69
CA THR A 75 4.70 12.42 16.69
C THR A 75 5.19 11.00 16.92
N PHE A 76 6.39 10.68 16.41
CA PHE A 76 7.05 9.42 16.75
C PHE A 76 7.47 9.47 18.22
N ILE A 77 6.72 8.79 19.09
CA ILE A 77 7.20 8.50 20.43
C ILE A 77 8.20 7.37 20.28
N ASN A 78 9.49 7.71 20.22
CA ASN A 78 10.53 6.70 20.33
C ASN A 78 10.33 5.97 21.65
N LYS A 79 9.95 4.69 21.56
CA LYS A 79 9.92 3.81 22.72
C LYS A 79 11.37 3.38 22.96
N VAL A 80 12.01 4.04 23.93
CA VAL A 80 13.32 3.67 24.47
C VAL A 80 13.18 2.34 25.22
#